data_AF-A0A0Q6FQD2-F1
#
_entry.id   AF-A0A0Q6FQD2-F1
#
_cell.length_a   1.000
_cell.length_b   1.000
_cell.length_c   1.000
_cell.angle_alpha   90.00
_cell.angle_beta   90.00
_cell.angle_gamma   90.00
#
_symmetry.space_group_name_H-M   'P 1'
#
loop_
_entity.id
_entity.type
_entity.pdbx_description
1 polymer ?
#
loop_
_entity_poly.entity_id
_entity_poly.type
_entity_poly.pdbx_seq_one_letter_code
_entity_poly.pdbx_strand_id
1 'polypeptide(L)'
;MSGFEAVAADIRAASKEMSSAATGVTSADPSASVDDVATALPSSKSAAAAAKLVTAWRDRFTGWHDDAEAQSQRMEDSAGAYDASDYRADVEQKILLRRTGGL
;
A
#
# COMPACT_ATOMS: atom_id res chain seq x y z
N MET A 1 18.38 -20.14 -1.75
CA MET A 1 17.50 -19.13 -1.16
C MET A 1 17.98 -18.84 0.25
N SER A 2 18.53 -17.64 0.48
CA SER A 2 18.92 -17.18 1.81
C SER A 2 17.65 -16.83 2.62
N GLY A 3 17.75 -16.73 3.95
CA GLY A 3 16.62 -16.29 4.78
C GLY A 3 16.15 -14.87 4.44
N PHE A 4 17.04 -14.01 3.92
CA PHE A 4 16.74 -12.64 3.53
C PHE A 4 15.97 -12.54 2.20
N GLU A 5 16.31 -13.39 1.22
CA GLU A 5 15.59 -13.47 -0.06
C GLU A 5 14.12 -13.87 0.14
N ALA A 6 13.84 -14.78 1.08
CA ALA A 6 12.48 -15.15 1.46
C ALA A 6 11.71 -13.97 2.08
N VAL A 7 12.35 -13.23 3.00
CA VAL A 7 11.74 -12.06 3.66
C VAL A 7 11.42 -10.96 2.64
N ALA A 8 12.32 -10.69 1.69
CA ALA A 8 12.07 -9.69 0.65
C ALA A 8 10.89 -10.09 -0.26
N ALA A 9 10.77 -11.38 -0.60
CA ALA A 9 9.65 -11.90 -1.38
C ALA A 9 8.31 -11.77 -0.63
N ASP A 10 8.28 -12.11 0.66
CA ASP A 10 7.08 -12.00 1.50
C ASP A 10 6.64 -10.54 1.67
N ILE A 11 7.59 -9.62 1.85
CA ILE A 11 7.30 -8.17 1.94
C ILE A 11 6.69 -7.66 0.63
N ARG A 12 7.21 -8.08 -0.53
CA ARG A 12 6.66 -7.72 -1.84
C ARG A 12 5.26 -8.28 -2.05
N ALA A 13 5.01 -9.51 -1.60
CA ALA A 13 3.68 -10.10 -1.66
C ALA A 13 2.68 -9.28 -0.82
N ALA A 14 3.05 -8.94 0.41
CA ALA A 14 2.20 -8.13 1.28
C ALA A 14 2.01 -6.68 0.76
N SER A 15 3.01 -6.12 0.07
CA SER A 15 2.86 -4.84 -0.65
C SER A 15 1.77 -4.88 -1.71
N LYS A 16 1.74 -5.96 -2.52
CA LYS A 16 0.71 -6.15 -3.56
C LYS A 16 -0.68 -6.30 -2.97
N GLU A 17 -0.81 -7.01 -1.85
CA GLU A 17 -2.08 -7.12 -1.13
C GLU A 17 -2.53 -5.75 -0.60
N MET A 18 -1.61 -4.92 -0.12
CA MET A 18 -1.92 -3.55 0.32
C MET A 18 -2.40 -2.66 -0.83
N SER A 19 -1.75 -2.71 -2.00
CA SER A 19 -2.20 -1.96 -3.18
C SER A 19 -3.57 -2.47 -3.69
N SER A 20 -3.81 -3.78 -3.58
CA SER A 20 -5.14 -4.37 -3.86
C SER A 20 -6.19 -3.87 -2.89
N ALA A 21 -5.85 -3.74 -1.60
CA ALA A 21 -6.71 -3.15 -0.59
C ALA A 21 -6.99 -1.65 -0.88
N ALA A 22 -5.99 -0.88 -1.31
CA ALA A 22 -6.16 0.51 -1.72
C ALA A 22 -7.19 0.63 -2.86
N THR A 23 -7.07 -0.24 -3.88
CA THR A 23 -8.05 -0.33 -4.98
C THR A 23 -9.44 -0.70 -4.47
N GLY A 24 -9.52 -1.67 -3.55
CA GLY A 24 -10.76 -2.11 -2.92
C GLY A 24 -11.48 -0.99 -2.16
N VAL A 25 -10.75 -0.18 -1.41
CA VAL A 25 -11.27 0.99 -0.70
C VAL A 25 -11.94 1.95 -1.69
N THR A 26 -11.26 2.34 -2.76
CA THR A 26 -11.84 3.26 -3.76
C THR A 26 -13.11 2.69 -4.39
N SER A 27 -13.16 1.38 -4.65
CA SER A 27 -14.36 0.73 -5.21
C SER A 27 -15.56 0.67 -4.26
N ALA A 28 -15.30 0.74 -2.95
CA ALA A 28 -16.31 0.68 -1.90
C ALA A 28 -16.81 2.07 -1.48
N ASP A 29 -16.30 3.16 -2.07
CA ASP A 29 -16.75 4.51 -1.77
C ASP A 29 -18.24 4.68 -2.14
N PRO A 30 -19.14 4.86 -1.17
CA PRO A 30 -20.57 4.96 -1.43
C PRO A 30 -21.01 6.41 -1.66
N SER A 31 -20.06 7.36 -1.80
CA SER A 31 -20.33 8.78 -1.99
C SER A 31 -21.23 9.06 -3.20
N ALA A 32 -21.08 8.31 -4.30
CA ALA A 32 -21.95 8.44 -5.47
C ALA A 32 -23.42 8.13 -5.14
N SER A 33 -23.69 7.03 -4.43
CA SER A 33 -25.06 6.64 -4.07
C SER A 33 -25.71 7.60 -3.08
N VAL A 34 -24.93 8.27 -2.22
CA VAL A 34 -25.45 9.27 -1.30
C VAL A 34 -25.72 10.61 -2.02
N ASP A 35 -24.98 10.92 -3.07
CA ASP A 35 -25.21 12.10 -3.91
C ASP A 35 -26.58 12.04 -4.62
N ASP A 36 -27.00 10.83 -5.04
CA ASP A 36 -28.33 10.58 -5.61
C ASP A 36 -29.45 10.92 -4.61
N VAL A 37 -29.24 10.67 -3.30
CA VAL A 37 -30.21 11.02 -2.25
C VAL A 37 -30.35 12.54 -2.10
N ALA A 38 -29.24 13.27 -2.18
CA ALA A 38 -29.26 14.74 -2.13
C ALA A 38 -30.02 15.31 -3.35
N THR A 39 -29.82 14.71 -4.52
CA THR A 39 -30.48 15.08 -5.78
C THR A 39 -31.97 14.77 -5.78
N ALA A 40 -32.39 13.67 -5.15
CA ALA A 40 -33.79 13.25 -5.08
C ALA A 40 -34.66 14.12 -4.14
N LEU A 41 -34.05 14.82 -3.17
CA LEU A 41 -34.77 15.60 -2.15
C LEU A 41 -34.30 17.07 -2.10
N PRO A 42 -34.38 17.81 -3.22
CA PRO A 42 -33.86 19.17 -3.31
C PRO A 42 -34.58 20.08 -2.30
N SER A 43 -33.81 20.91 -1.58
CA SER A 43 -34.27 21.83 -0.52
C SER A 43 -34.68 21.19 0.82
N SER A 44 -34.57 19.86 0.99
CA SER A 44 -34.75 19.24 2.30
C SER A 44 -33.54 19.47 3.22
N LYS A 45 -33.75 19.48 4.54
CA LYS A 45 -32.64 19.42 5.51
C LYS A 45 -31.75 18.19 5.29
N SER A 46 -32.35 17.11 4.80
CA SER A 46 -31.65 15.86 4.46
C SER A 46 -30.69 16.03 3.29
N ALA A 47 -30.98 16.89 2.30
CA ALA A 47 -30.06 17.15 1.20
C ALA A 47 -28.76 17.82 1.67
N ALA A 48 -28.85 18.81 2.56
CA ALA A 48 -27.67 19.45 3.14
C ALA A 48 -26.85 18.49 4.03
N ALA A 49 -27.52 17.58 4.76
CA ALA A 49 -26.85 16.55 5.53
C ALA A 49 -26.19 15.48 4.63
N ALA A 50 -26.86 15.08 3.55
CA ALA A 50 -26.35 14.15 2.56
C ALA A 50 -25.10 14.71 1.87
N ALA A 51 -25.12 15.97 1.45
CA ALA A 51 -23.94 16.62 0.85
C ALA A 51 -22.72 16.62 1.79
N LYS A 52 -22.93 16.92 3.09
CA LYS A 52 -21.85 16.84 4.10
C LYS A 52 -21.32 15.42 4.26
N LEU A 53 -22.22 14.43 4.24
CA LEU A 53 -21.84 13.02 4.34
C LEU A 53 -21.05 12.57 3.10
N VAL A 54 -21.46 12.96 1.90
CA VAL A 54 -20.75 12.70 0.63
C VAL A 54 -19.31 13.22 0.72
N THR A 55 -19.13 14.48 1.12
CA THR A 55 -17.79 15.05 1.30
C THR A 55 -16.97 14.27 2.32
N ALA A 56 -17.54 14.01 3.50
CA ALA A 56 -16.84 13.28 4.56
C ALA A 56 -16.45 11.85 4.14
N TRP A 57 -17.28 11.17 3.35
CA TRP A 57 -16.94 9.86 2.80
C TRP A 57 -15.85 9.93 1.75
N ARG A 58 -15.94 10.83 0.77
CA ARG A 58 -14.89 11.04 -0.23
C ARG A 58 -13.54 11.28 0.44
N ASP A 59 -13.49 12.22 1.37
CA ASP A 59 -12.26 12.55 2.09
C ASP A 59 -11.71 11.34 2.86
N ARG A 60 -12.59 10.56 3.50
CA ARG A 60 -12.18 9.39 4.28
C ARG A 60 -11.63 8.26 3.40
N PHE A 61 -12.32 7.96 2.30
CA PHE A 61 -11.96 6.89 1.37
C PHE A 61 -10.70 7.24 0.58
N THR A 62 -10.55 8.50 0.14
CA THR A 62 -9.28 8.99 -0.42
C THR A 62 -8.14 8.87 0.59
N GLY A 63 -8.34 9.29 1.84
CA GLY A 63 -7.31 9.15 2.88
C GLY A 63 -6.90 7.69 3.13
N TRP A 64 -7.86 6.77 3.17
CA TRP A 64 -7.56 5.34 3.30
C TRP A 64 -6.79 4.76 2.12
N HIS A 65 -7.16 5.15 0.90
CA HIS A 65 -6.45 4.76 -0.31
C HIS A 65 -5.00 5.25 -0.25
N ASP A 66 -4.79 6.53 0.05
CA ASP A 66 -3.46 7.14 0.08
C ASP A 66 -2.57 6.54 1.17
N ASP A 67 -3.14 6.26 2.35
CA ASP A 67 -2.44 5.59 3.45
C ASP A 67 -1.99 4.17 3.06
N ALA A 68 -2.85 3.42 2.37
CA ALA A 68 -2.56 2.07 1.91
C ALA A 68 -1.48 2.08 0.82
N GLU A 69 -1.57 2.97 -0.16
CA GLU A 69 -0.58 3.08 -1.23
C GLU A 69 0.78 3.54 -0.67
N ALA A 70 0.79 4.49 0.26
CA ALA A 70 2.00 4.90 0.96
C ALA A 70 2.62 3.75 1.77
N GLN A 71 1.79 2.89 2.36
CA GLN A 71 2.28 1.69 3.06
C GLN A 71 2.84 0.65 2.09
N SER A 72 2.19 0.43 0.94
CA SER A 72 2.71 -0.42 -0.14
C SER A 72 4.11 0.03 -0.55
N GLN A 73 4.29 1.32 -0.87
CA GLN A 73 5.58 1.86 -1.27
C GLN A 73 6.67 1.64 -0.20
N ARG A 74 6.36 1.88 1.08
CA ARG A 74 7.30 1.62 2.19
C ARG A 74 7.73 0.16 2.27
N MET A 75 6.84 -0.77 1.93
CA MET A 75 7.13 -2.20 1.89
C MET A 75 8.03 -2.54 0.71
N GLU A 76 7.77 -2.00 -0.49
CA GLU A 76 8.66 -2.18 -1.64
C GLU A 76 10.08 -1.65 -1.37
N ASP A 77 10.18 -0.45 -0.80
CA ASP A 77 11.47 0.15 -0.42
C ASP A 77 12.22 -0.73 0.59
N SER A 78 11.49 -1.29 1.57
CA SER A 78 12.06 -2.20 2.57
C SER A 78 12.57 -3.49 1.95
N ALA A 79 11.82 -4.09 1.02
CA ALA A 79 12.25 -5.28 0.29
C ALA A 79 13.50 -4.99 -0.57
N GLY A 80 13.56 -3.82 -1.22
CA GLY A 80 14.74 -3.38 -1.96
C GLY A 80 15.98 -3.22 -1.06
N ALA A 81 15.80 -2.73 0.17
CA ALA A 81 16.87 -2.62 1.15
C ALA A 81 17.40 -4.01 1.58
N TYR A 82 16.52 -4.99 1.75
CA TYR A 82 16.93 -6.37 2.04
C TYR A 82 17.76 -6.97 0.91
N ASP A 83 17.31 -6.85 -0.34
CA ASP A 83 18.07 -7.36 -1.50
C ASP A 83 19.45 -6.71 -1.63
N ALA A 84 19.53 -5.39 -1.40
CA ALA A 84 20.79 -4.66 -1.42
C ALA A 84 21.75 -5.12 -0.30
N SER A 85 21.21 -5.44 0.88
CA SER A 85 21.99 -6.00 1.98
C SER A 85 22.49 -7.40 1.67
N ASP A 86 21.65 -8.27 1.11
CA ASP A 86 22.02 -9.65 0.76
C ASP A 86 23.10 -9.67 -0.33
N TYR A 87 22.96 -8.80 -1.35
CA TYR A 87 23.99 -8.62 -2.37
C TYR A 87 25.34 -8.21 -1.78
N ARG A 88 25.37 -7.27 -0.84
CA ARG A 88 26.61 -6.85 -0.18
C ARG A 88 27.24 -7.99 0.62
N ALA A 89 26.44 -8.73 1.38
CA ALA A 89 26.91 -9.85 2.17
C ALA A 89 27.52 -10.97 1.29
N ASP A 90 26.88 -11.29 0.17
CA ASP A 90 27.40 -12.27 -0.80
C ASP A 90 28.72 -11.80 -1.45
N VAL A 91 28.82 -10.51 -1.82
CA VAL A 91 30.06 -9.93 -2.34
C VAL A 91 31.19 -9.99 -1.30
N GLU A 92 30.93 -9.60 -0.05
CA GLU A 92 31.91 -9.65 1.04
C GLU A 92 32.37 -11.09 1.31
N GLN A 93 31.43 -12.04 1.37
CA GLN A 93 31.74 -13.46 1.54
C GLN A 93 32.63 -13.98 0.40
N LYS A 94 32.34 -13.65 -0.85
CA LYS A 94 33.16 -14.05 -2.02
C LYS A 94 34.56 -13.45 -1.96
N ILE A 95 34.70 -12.20 -1.53
CA ILE A 95 36.00 -11.55 -1.34
C ILE A 95 36.79 -12.26 -0.23
N LEU A 96 36.15 -12.56 0.91
CA LEU A 96 36.78 -13.26 2.03
C LEU A 96 37.25 -14.66 1.61
N LEU A 97 36.40 -15.46 0.94
CA LEU A 97 36.75 -16.80 0.46
C LEU A 97 37.95 -16.79 -0.49
N ARG A 98 37.99 -15.85 -1.44
CA ARG A 98 39.15 -15.66 -2.34
C ARG A 98 40.42 -15.28 -1.58
N ARG A 99 40.29 -14.49 -0.51
CA ARG A 99 41.42 -13.99 0.26
C ARG A 99 41.97 -15.02 1.26
N THR A 100 41.14 -15.92 1.78
CA THR A 100 41.55 -16.97 2.71
C THR A 100 41.94 -18.29 2.05
N GLY A 101 41.93 -18.37 0.70
CA GLY A 101 42.30 -19.59 -0.03
C GLY A 101 41.31 -20.75 0.16
N GLY A 102 40.05 -20.45 0.50
CA GLY A 102 39.00 -21.46 0.58
C GLY A 102 38.66 -21.96 -0.82
N LEU A 103 38.78 -23.28 -1.01
CA LEU A 103 38.55 -24.06 -2.24
C LEU A 103 37.25 -23.69 -2.99
#